data_AF-A0A6N9NPG7-F1
#
_entry.id   AF-A0A6N9NPG7-F1
#
_cell.length_a   1.000
_cell.length_b   1.000
_cell.length_c   1.000
_cell.angle_alpha   90.00
_cell.angle_beta   90.00
_cell.angle_gamma   90.00
#
_symmetry.space_group_name_H-M   'P 1'
#
loop_
_entity.id
_entity.type
_entity.pdbx_description
1 polymer ?
#
loop_
_entity_poly.entity_id
_entity_poly.type
_entity_poly.pdbx_seq_one_letter_code
_entity_poly.pdbx_strand_id
1 'polypeptide(L)'
;MSEIYPASSIIMLRPKNFGYNPLTADSNSFQQNVKVEYSAVAYEFEQLVEKIRAVGIDVLVLEDSLDPPKPDAIFLNNWISTHEDGSVFIYPLEAVNRRVERRAELIEQLYSSFIFSSFNDLSATEKEGKFIEGTGSMVLDHNHRHVFAAISSRTNQDLVQAWAKNMQYDCTCFHAFDEFGKAIYHTNVMMCIGDDYALACMSTILNPMERKAIIANFKKAKKTLIDISYHQMNSFAGNCIQLKNKDHQKFIVISSSAYASLNADQIEKLTTESDLIIGHIPTIEKVGGGSVRCMIAENFLEKR
;
A
#
# COMPACT_ATOMS: atom_id res chain seq x y z
N MET A 1 -13.68 18.87 -3.41
CA MET A 1 -12.68 17.79 -3.21
C MET A 1 -11.36 18.49 -3.04
N SER A 2 -10.52 18.07 -2.09
CA SER A 2 -9.21 18.70 -1.89
C SER A 2 -8.38 18.51 -3.16
N GLU A 3 -7.72 19.57 -3.64
CA GLU A 3 -6.76 19.49 -4.76
C GLU A 3 -5.50 18.70 -4.39
N ILE A 4 -5.41 18.16 -3.17
CA ILE A 4 -4.24 17.43 -2.65
C ILE A 4 -4.28 15.95 -3.02
N TYR A 5 -5.46 15.34 -3.21
CA TYR A 5 -5.60 13.94 -3.63
C TYR A 5 -5.85 13.80 -5.14
N PRO A 6 -5.47 12.68 -5.77
CA PRO A 6 -4.46 11.71 -5.33
C PRO A 6 -3.07 12.35 -5.13
N ALA A 7 -2.12 11.64 -4.50
CA ALA A 7 -0.79 12.18 -4.24
C ALA A 7 -0.03 12.51 -5.54
N SER A 8 0.69 13.64 -5.56
CA SER A 8 1.59 14.02 -6.67
C SER A 8 3.08 13.89 -6.36
N SER A 9 3.40 13.55 -5.11
CA SER A 9 4.72 13.20 -4.63
C SER A 9 4.64 11.85 -3.91
N ILE A 10 5.66 11.03 -4.09
CA ILE A 10 5.77 9.72 -3.43
C ILE A 10 7.19 9.50 -2.89
N ILE A 11 7.29 8.59 -1.93
CA ILE A 11 8.54 8.11 -1.36
C ILE A 11 8.65 6.61 -1.68
N MET A 12 9.82 6.21 -2.17
CA MET A 12 10.17 4.81 -2.41
C MET A 12 11.52 4.52 -1.74
N LEU A 13 11.74 3.28 -1.31
CA LEU A 13 13.01 2.86 -0.71
C LEU A 13 13.75 1.89 -1.64
N ARG A 14 14.94 2.30 -2.09
CA ARG A 14 15.83 1.43 -2.88
C ARG A 14 16.40 0.35 -1.96
N PRO A 15 16.09 -0.94 -2.17
CA PRO A 15 16.53 -2.01 -1.26
C PRO A 15 18.03 -2.30 -1.41
N LYS A 16 18.69 -2.83 -0.36
CA LYS A 16 20.07 -3.36 -0.46
C LYS A 16 20.18 -4.87 -0.28
N ASN A 17 19.24 -5.51 0.42
CA ASN A 17 19.25 -6.96 0.72
C ASN A 17 17.90 -7.61 0.46
N PHE A 18 17.20 -7.19 -0.59
CA PHE A 18 15.88 -7.74 -0.90
C PHE A 18 15.92 -9.26 -1.06
N GLY A 19 14.92 -9.95 -0.52
CA GLY A 19 14.85 -11.40 -0.58
C GLY A 19 13.63 -11.96 0.15
N TYR A 20 13.52 -13.29 0.14
CA TYR A 20 12.50 -14.01 0.89
C TYR A 20 12.68 -13.77 2.39
N ASN A 21 11.60 -13.45 3.10
CA ASN A 21 11.63 -13.30 4.55
C ASN A 21 10.91 -14.46 5.25
N PRO A 22 11.64 -15.38 5.92
CA PRO A 22 11.03 -16.49 6.64
C PRO A 22 10.06 -16.07 7.75
N LEU A 23 10.28 -14.91 8.39
CA LEU A 23 9.45 -14.45 9.51
C LEU A 23 8.10 -13.87 9.06
N THR A 24 7.91 -13.63 7.77
CA THR A 24 6.66 -13.12 7.20
C THR A 24 5.94 -14.15 6.34
N ALA A 25 6.59 -15.25 5.96
CA ALA A 25 6.05 -16.26 5.06
C ALA A 25 4.81 -16.98 5.61
N ASP A 26 4.73 -17.17 6.92
CA ASP A 26 3.57 -17.79 7.56
C ASP A 26 2.29 -16.97 7.38
N SER A 27 2.38 -15.63 7.40
CA SER A 27 1.22 -14.74 7.21
C SER A 27 1.06 -14.24 5.76
N ASN A 28 2.15 -14.11 5.00
CA ASN A 28 2.13 -13.67 3.59
C ASN A 28 2.30 -14.86 2.63
N SER A 29 1.17 -15.40 2.16
CA SER A 29 1.11 -16.53 1.20
C SER A 29 1.59 -16.20 -0.21
N PHE A 30 1.85 -14.93 -0.53
CA PHE A 30 2.29 -14.51 -1.87
C PHE A 30 3.81 -14.68 -2.05
N GLN A 31 4.57 -14.85 -0.97
CA GLN A 31 6.01 -15.07 -1.04
C GLN A 31 6.37 -16.45 -1.55
N GLN A 32 7.40 -16.52 -2.39
CA GLN A 32 8.03 -17.77 -2.79
C GLN A 32 9.48 -17.79 -2.34
N ASN A 33 9.89 -18.89 -1.70
CA ASN A 33 11.27 -19.11 -1.30
C ASN A 33 12.12 -19.50 -2.51
N VAL A 34 12.52 -18.49 -3.28
CA VAL A 34 13.38 -18.63 -4.46
C VAL A 34 14.55 -17.67 -4.32
N LYS A 35 15.75 -18.17 -4.63
CA LYS A 35 16.93 -17.32 -4.69
C LYS A 35 16.83 -16.43 -5.93
N VAL A 36 17.10 -15.13 -5.75
CA VAL A 36 17.10 -14.15 -6.83
C VAL A 36 18.38 -13.32 -6.79
N GLU A 37 18.80 -12.88 -7.97
CA GLU A 37 19.95 -11.99 -8.11
C GLU A 37 19.52 -10.56 -7.80
N TYR A 38 20.24 -9.90 -6.90
CA TYR A 38 19.93 -8.52 -6.49
C TYR A 38 19.90 -7.55 -7.68
N SER A 39 20.71 -7.78 -8.72
CA SER A 39 20.72 -6.95 -9.93
C SER A 39 19.38 -6.92 -10.65
N ALA A 40 18.61 -8.02 -10.63
CA ALA A 40 17.27 -8.05 -11.22
C ALA A 40 16.29 -7.18 -10.42
N VAL A 41 16.35 -7.27 -9.09
CA VAL A 41 15.53 -6.45 -8.18
C VAL A 41 15.84 -4.97 -8.33
N ALA A 42 17.13 -4.62 -8.35
CA ALA A 42 17.56 -3.24 -8.53
C ALA A 42 17.09 -2.69 -9.89
N TYR A 43 17.22 -3.47 -10.97
CA TYR A 43 16.73 -3.09 -12.29
C TYR A 43 15.21 -2.88 -12.30
N GLU A 44 14.44 -3.82 -11.76
CA GLU A 44 12.97 -3.71 -11.65
C GLU A 44 12.53 -2.46 -10.88
N PHE A 45 13.22 -2.15 -9.77
CA PHE A 45 12.99 -0.95 -8.98
C PHE A 45 13.28 0.33 -9.77
N GLU A 46 14.46 0.44 -10.39
CA GLU A 46 14.83 1.63 -11.16
C GLU A 46 13.89 1.86 -12.34
N GLN A 47 13.53 0.81 -13.09
CA GLN A 47 12.60 0.94 -14.22
C GLN A 47 11.22 1.44 -13.78
N LEU A 48 10.74 1.03 -12.61
CA LEU A 48 9.47 1.54 -12.06
C LEU A 48 9.60 3.02 -11.68
N VAL A 49 10.68 3.40 -10.98
CA VAL A 49 10.95 4.79 -10.61
C VAL A 49 11.04 5.69 -11.84
N GLU A 50 11.78 5.27 -12.87
CA GLU A 50 11.91 6.02 -14.13
C GLU A 50 10.57 6.23 -14.82
N LYS A 51 9.74 5.18 -14.92
CA LYS A 51 8.40 5.26 -15.52
C LYS A 51 7.50 6.24 -14.79
N ILE A 52 7.51 6.22 -13.45
CA ILE A 52 6.70 7.15 -12.64
C ILE A 52 7.19 8.59 -12.83
N ARG A 53 8.51 8.83 -12.81
CA ARG A 53 9.10 10.15 -13.04
C ARG A 53 8.84 10.68 -14.45
N ALA A 54 8.82 9.80 -15.46
CA ALA A 54 8.63 10.18 -16.87
C ALA A 54 7.28 10.88 -17.13
N VAL A 55 6.27 10.61 -16.30
CA VAL A 55 4.95 11.28 -16.40
C VAL A 55 4.81 12.50 -15.49
N GLY A 56 5.89 12.94 -14.84
CA GLY A 56 5.93 14.17 -14.04
C GLY A 56 5.49 14.02 -12.58
N ILE A 57 5.36 12.80 -12.07
CA ILE A 57 5.16 12.52 -10.63
C ILE A 57 6.49 12.69 -9.89
N ASP A 58 6.47 13.38 -8.74
CA ASP A 58 7.68 13.57 -7.92
C ASP A 58 7.99 12.29 -7.13
N VAL A 59 9.21 11.78 -7.24
CA VAL A 59 9.63 10.53 -6.58
C VAL A 59 10.89 10.78 -5.77
N LEU A 60 10.74 10.83 -4.44
CA LEU A 60 11.85 10.79 -3.51
C LEU A 60 12.28 9.33 -3.30
N VAL A 61 13.51 9.01 -3.71
CA VAL A 61 14.09 7.70 -3.45
C VAL A 61 15.02 7.80 -2.24
N LEU A 62 14.66 7.08 -1.20
CA LEU A 62 15.51 6.85 -0.02
C LEU A 62 16.40 5.62 -0.26
N GLU A 63 17.53 5.56 0.43
CA GLU A 63 18.51 4.47 0.31
C GLU A 63 18.43 3.52 1.51
N ASP A 64 18.24 2.23 1.27
CA ASP A 64 18.44 1.21 2.28
C ASP A 64 19.94 1.02 2.65
N SER A 65 20.21 0.42 3.80
CA SER A 65 21.55 0.04 4.27
C SER A 65 21.81 -1.45 4.08
N LEU A 66 23.08 -1.82 3.84
CA LEU A 66 23.50 -3.22 3.74
C LEU A 66 23.40 -3.98 5.07
N ASP A 67 23.63 -3.31 6.19
CA ASP A 67 23.61 -3.92 7.51
C ASP A 67 22.65 -3.14 8.46
N PRO A 68 21.83 -3.83 9.27
CA PRO A 68 21.51 -5.25 9.15
C PRO A 68 20.75 -5.57 7.85
N PRO A 69 20.74 -6.83 7.37
CA PRO A 69 19.92 -7.25 6.23
C PRO A 69 18.41 -7.05 6.51
N LYS A 70 17.72 -6.38 5.58
CA LYS A 70 16.29 -6.06 5.67
C LYS A 70 15.58 -6.48 4.37
N PRO A 71 15.12 -7.75 4.29
CA PRO A 71 14.60 -8.32 3.04
C PRO A 71 13.36 -7.61 2.50
N ASP A 72 12.52 -7.06 3.38
CA ASP A 72 11.27 -6.40 3.03
C ASP A 72 11.37 -4.86 2.97
N ALA A 73 12.58 -4.29 3.07
CA ALA A 73 12.77 -2.83 3.20
C ALA A 73 12.11 -2.02 2.06
N ILE A 74 12.03 -2.61 0.86
CA ILE A 74 11.38 -2.01 -0.31
C ILE A 74 9.91 -1.64 -0.05
N PHE A 75 9.23 -2.32 0.87
CA PHE A 75 7.81 -2.13 1.20
C PHE A 75 7.61 -1.05 2.28
N LEU A 76 8.09 0.15 1.96
CA LEU A 76 8.12 1.33 2.85
C LEU A 76 6.73 1.67 3.42
N ASN A 77 5.68 1.46 2.62
CA ASN A 77 4.31 1.81 2.97
C ASN A 77 3.75 1.06 4.20
N ASN A 78 4.43 -0.01 4.64
CA ASN A 78 4.04 -0.82 5.79
C ASN A 78 4.41 -0.17 7.13
N TRP A 79 5.38 0.73 7.16
CA TRP A 79 5.86 1.28 8.44
C TRP A 79 5.83 2.79 8.54
N ILE A 80 5.65 3.52 7.44
CA ILE A 80 5.48 4.97 7.44
C ILE A 80 4.31 5.42 6.55
N SER A 81 3.61 6.46 6.99
CA SER A 81 2.72 7.26 6.14
C SER A 81 2.86 8.74 6.45
N THR A 82 2.47 9.54 5.47
CA THR A 82 2.36 11.00 5.61
C THR A 82 0.93 11.40 5.28
N HIS A 83 0.48 12.57 5.75
CA HIS A 83 -0.88 13.05 5.55
C HIS A 83 -0.91 14.55 5.26
N GLU A 84 -2.01 14.98 4.63
CA GLU A 84 -2.24 16.36 4.15
C GLU A 84 -2.15 17.43 5.26
N ASP A 85 -2.43 17.08 6.51
CA ASP A 85 -2.30 17.97 7.66
C ASP A 85 -0.84 18.11 8.15
N GLY A 86 0.11 17.48 7.47
CA GLY A 86 1.52 17.40 7.85
C GLY A 86 1.82 16.36 8.93
N SER A 87 0.86 15.50 9.28
CA SER A 87 1.08 14.41 10.23
C SER A 87 1.89 13.28 9.60
N VAL A 88 2.89 12.79 10.32
CA VAL A 88 3.67 11.60 9.97
C VAL A 88 3.39 10.50 10.99
N PHE A 89 3.14 9.28 10.52
CA PHE A 89 2.95 8.11 11.37
C PHE A 89 4.04 7.08 11.14
N ILE A 90 4.49 6.47 12.23
CA ILE A 90 5.33 5.29 12.25
C ILE A 90 4.56 4.14 12.86
N TYR A 91 4.60 2.98 12.22
CA TYR A 91 3.69 1.88 12.50
C TYR A 91 4.36 0.65 13.13
N PRO A 92 3.64 -0.06 14.01
CA PRO A 92 4.05 -1.35 14.56
C PRO A 92 4.03 -2.43 13.47
N LEU A 93 5.04 -3.30 13.47
CA LEU A 93 5.22 -4.41 12.52
C LEU A 93 5.20 -5.75 13.27
N GLU A 94 4.48 -6.72 12.72
CA GLU A 94 4.34 -8.05 13.31
C GLU A 94 5.70 -8.75 13.39
N ALA A 95 6.35 -8.87 12.24
CA ALA A 95 7.63 -9.55 12.10
C ALA A 95 8.77 -8.75 12.75
N VAL A 96 9.45 -9.36 13.72
CA VAL A 96 10.48 -8.70 14.53
C VAL A 96 11.65 -8.18 13.69
N ASN A 97 12.05 -8.91 12.64
CA ASN A 97 13.15 -8.49 11.77
C ASN A 97 12.80 -7.31 10.87
N ARG A 98 11.52 -6.97 10.71
CA ARG A 98 11.09 -5.79 9.97
C ARG A 98 11.13 -4.52 10.80
N ARG A 99 11.17 -4.63 12.13
CA ARG A 99 11.16 -3.48 13.05
C ARG A 99 12.38 -2.57 12.92
N VAL A 100 13.50 -3.12 12.44
CA VAL A 100 14.73 -2.38 12.12
C VAL A 100 14.65 -1.63 10.77
N GLU A 101 13.59 -1.80 9.99
CA GLU A 101 13.32 -0.98 8.79
C GLU A 101 12.97 0.46 9.15
N ARG A 102 12.39 0.68 10.35
CA ARG A 102 12.14 2.02 10.90
C ARG A 102 13.46 2.65 11.32
N ARG A 103 14.00 3.48 10.45
CA ARG A 103 15.35 4.04 10.56
C ARG A 103 15.30 5.53 10.84
N ALA A 104 15.94 5.95 11.92
CA ALA A 104 15.94 7.34 12.38
C ALA A 104 16.54 8.28 11.33
N GLU A 105 17.61 7.86 10.66
CA GLU A 105 18.27 8.62 9.60
C GLU A 105 17.36 8.89 8.39
N LEU A 106 16.44 7.97 8.07
CA LEU A 106 15.45 8.19 7.01
C LEU A 106 14.42 9.24 7.43
N ILE A 107 13.97 9.17 8.69
CA ILE A 107 13.01 10.12 9.25
C ILE A 107 13.63 11.50 9.33
N GLU A 108 14.90 11.62 9.74
CA GLU A 108 15.67 12.86 9.75
C GLU A 108 15.83 13.45 8.35
N GLN A 109 16.12 12.62 7.35
CA GLN A 109 16.19 13.05 5.95
C GLN A 109 14.84 13.64 5.49
N LEU A 110 13.72 12.98 5.80
CA LEU A 110 12.39 13.50 5.51
C LEU A 110 12.11 14.81 6.27
N TYR A 111 12.40 14.85 7.57
CA TYR A 111 12.17 16.02 8.41
C TYR A 111 12.98 17.25 7.95
N SER A 112 14.19 17.03 7.43
CA SER A 112 15.04 18.09 6.87
C SER A 112 14.51 18.67 5.55
N SER A 113 13.75 17.87 4.79
CA SER A 113 13.24 18.25 3.46
C SER A 113 11.79 18.73 3.47
N PHE A 114 11.02 18.34 4.49
CA PHE A 114 9.58 18.58 4.56
C PHE A 114 9.14 19.10 5.93
N ILE A 115 7.98 19.75 5.95
CA ILE A 115 7.34 20.27 7.16
C ILE A 115 6.53 19.15 7.82
N PHE A 116 6.84 18.86 9.09
CA PHE A 116 6.06 17.93 9.91
C PHE A 116 5.24 18.76 10.91
N SER A 117 3.93 18.63 10.85
CA SER A 117 3.01 19.22 11.84
C SER A 117 2.94 18.36 13.10
N SER A 118 3.00 17.03 12.94
CA SER A 118 3.04 16.08 14.04
C SER A 118 3.81 14.82 13.67
N PHE A 119 4.37 14.13 14.67
CA PHE A 119 5.04 12.85 14.50
C PHE A 119 4.47 11.85 15.50
N ASN A 120 3.89 10.76 14.99
CA ASN A 120 3.09 9.81 15.76
C ASN A 120 3.72 8.42 15.66
N ASP A 121 4.39 7.97 16.72
CA ASP A 121 4.99 6.65 16.77
C ASP A 121 4.06 5.66 17.49
N LEU A 122 3.53 4.70 16.73
CA LEU A 122 2.66 3.64 17.20
C LEU A 122 3.41 2.33 17.50
N SER A 123 4.74 2.28 17.31
CA SER A 123 5.54 1.07 17.47
C SER A 123 5.52 0.48 18.89
N ALA A 124 5.17 1.27 19.90
CA ALA A 124 5.06 0.80 21.28
C ALA A 124 4.03 -0.34 21.46
N THR A 125 3.00 -0.40 20.61
CA THR A 125 1.94 -1.44 20.69
C THR A 125 2.45 -2.83 20.33
N GLU A 126 3.63 -2.96 19.72
CA GLU A 126 4.28 -4.23 19.45
C GLU A 126 4.53 -5.05 20.72
N LYS A 127 4.72 -4.38 21.87
CA LYS A 127 4.88 -5.02 23.19
C LYS A 127 3.60 -5.71 23.67
N GLU A 128 2.46 -5.31 23.12
CA GLU A 128 1.14 -5.90 23.39
C GLU A 128 0.74 -6.93 22.33
N GLY A 129 1.59 -7.19 21.32
CA GLY A 129 1.25 -8.06 20.20
C GLY A 129 0.16 -7.47 19.29
N LYS A 130 0.01 -6.13 19.25
CA LYS A 130 -0.96 -5.43 18.40
C LYS A 130 -0.24 -4.66 17.30
N PHE A 131 -0.70 -4.84 16.06
CA PHE A 131 -0.04 -4.32 14.87
C PHE A 131 -1.05 -3.64 13.93
N ILE A 132 -0.56 -2.70 13.13
CA ILE A 132 -1.24 -2.06 12.00
C ILE A 132 -0.14 -1.65 11.03
N GLU A 133 0.20 -2.50 10.06
CA GLU A 133 1.31 -2.29 9.10
C GLU A 133 0.96 -1.22 8.05
N GLY A 134 0.80 0.03 8.52
CA GLY A 134 0.66 1.23 7.72
C GLY A 134 -0.46 1.15 6.69
N THR A 135 -0.16 1.62 5.47
CA THR A 135 -1.10 1.57 4.34
C THR A 135 -1.15 0.20 3.67
N GLY A 136 -0.45 -0.81 4.22
CA GLY A 136 -0.71 -2.23 3.96
C GLY A 136 -2.01 -2.67 4.64
N SER A 137 -2.10 -2.41 5.94
CA SER A 137 -3.29 -2.68 6.75
C SER A 137 -4.48 -1.77 6.43
N MET A 138 -4.23 -0.53 6.01
CA MET A 138 -5.27 0.49 5.80
C MET A 138 -5.35 0.95 4.34
N VAL A 139 -6.52 0.84 3.73
CA VAL A 139 -6.82 1.47 2.43
C VAL A 139 -7.69 2.70 2.69
N LEU A 140 -7.21 3.86 2.27
CA LEU A 140 -7.78 5.16 2.60
C LEU A 140 -8.54 5.74 1.40
N ASP A 141 -9.81 6.07 1.60
CA ASP A 141 -10.57 6.97 0.73
C ASP A 141 -10.44 8.39 1.27
N HIS A 142 -9.38 9.07 0.87
CA HIS A 142 -9.04 10.38 1.38
C HIS A 142 -10.13 11.43 1.13
N ASN A 143 -10.75 11.41 -0.06
CA ASN A 143 -11.79 12.35 -0.45
C ASN A 143 -13.06 12.25 0.43
N HIS A 144 -13.36 11.06 0.94
CA HIS A 144 -14.52 10.81 1.79
C HIS A 144 -14.17 10.59 3.26
N ARG A 145 -12.88 10.70 3.62
CA ARG A 145 -12.37 10.48 4.97
C ARG A 145 -12.83 9.13 5.52
N HIS A 146 -12.62 8.06 4.75
CA HIS A 146 -13.01 6.70 5.16
C HIS A 146 -11.83 5.73 5.07
N VAL A 147 -11.60 4.93 6.10
CA VAL A 147 -10.60 3.86 6.12
C VAL A 147 -11.25 2.49 6.09
N PHE A 148 -10.75 1.63 5.22
CA PHE A 148 -11.10 0.22 5.13
C PHE A 148 -9.93 -0.62 5.63
N ALA A 149 -10.22 -1.58 6.52
CA ALA A 149 -9.20 -2.46 7.09
C ALA A 149 -9.71 -3.90 7.27
N ALA A 150 -9.09 -4.83 6.55
CA ALA A 150 -9.24 -6.26 6.79
C ALA A 150 -8.48 -6.64 8.06
N ILE A 151 -9.18 -7.24 9.02
CA ILE A 151 -8.61 -7.70 10.29
C ILE A 151 -7.80 -8.96 10.04
N SER A 152 -6.57 -8.97 10.55
CA SER A 152 -5.60 -10.04 10.39
C SER A 152 -4.63 -10.05 11.57
N SER A 153 -3.64 -10.96 11.57
CA SER A 153 -2.56 -10.92 12.55
C SER A 153 -1.72 -9.63 12.47
N ARG A 154 -1.76 -8.92 11.35
CA ARG A 154 -1.05 -7.66 11.09
C ARG A 154 -1.90 -6.40 11.21
N THR A 155 -3.20 -6.56 11.45
CA THR A 155 -4.16 -5.46 11.49
C THR A 155 -5.10 -5.62 12.69
N ASN A 156 -4.80 -4.92 13.77
CA ASN A 156 -5.61 -4.89 14.97
C ASN A 156 -6.72 -3.85 14.86
N GLN A 157 -7.97 -4.29 15.09
CA GLN A 157 -9.16 -3.45 14.96
C GLN A 157 -9.12 -2.19 15.84
N ASP A 158 -8.76 -2.33 17.12
CA ASP A 158 -8.80 -1.22 18.08
C ASP A 158 -7.79 -0.14 17.68
N LEU A 159 -6.62 -0.53 17.19
CA LEU A 159 -5.61 0.39 16.69
C LEU A 159 -6.07 1.13 15.43
N VAL A 160 -6.70 0.44 14.48
CA VAL A 160 -7.28 1.10 13.29
C VAL A 160 -8.36 2.10 13.71
N GLN A 161 -9.25 1.73 14.63
CA GLN A 161 -10.31 2.63 15.10
C GLN A 161 -9.73 3.85 15.84
N ALA A 162 -8.68 3.66 16.65
CA ALA A 162 -7.99 4.75 17.32
C ALA A 162 -7.29 5.69 16.31
N TRP A 163 -6.63 5.13 15.30
CA TRP A 163 -6.02 5.88 14.21
C TRP A 163 -7.08 6.68 13.44
N ALA A 164 -8.18 6.04 13.05
CA ALA A 164 -9.27 6.67 12.32
C ALA A 164 -9.88 7.82 13.11
N LYS A 165 -10.11 7.63 14.42
CA LYS A 165 -10.60 8.69 15.31
C LYS A 165 -9.63 9.87 15.38
N ASN A 166 -8.33 9.61 15.54
CA ASN A 166 -7.31 10.65 15.59
C ASN A 166 -7.27 11.47 14.28
N MET A 167 -7.32 10.77 13.15
CA MET A 167 -7.31 11.38 11.82
C MET A 167 -8.66 11.88 11.36
N GLN A 168 -9.74 11.73 12.16
CA GLN A 168 -11.13 12.05 11.79
C GLN A 168 -11.57 11.39 10.48
N TYR A 169 -11.38 10.07 10.41
CA TYR A 169 -11.91 9.18 9.37
C TYR A 169 -13.04 8.34 9.94
N ASP A 170 -14.07 8.11 9.13
CA ASP A 170 -14.98 6.98 9.31
C ASP A 170 -14.20 5.67 9.10
N CYS A 171 -14.58 4.61 9.80
CA CYS A 171 -13.84 3.35 9.80
C CYS A 171 -14.74 2.17 9.47
N THR A 172 -14.29 1.28 8.59
CA THR A 172 -14.91 -0.04 8.35
C THR A 172 -13.86 -1.12 8.46
N CYS A 173 -13.86 -1.79 9.60
CA CYS A 173 -13.10 -3.02 9.81
C CYS A 173 -13.97 -4.22 9.41
N PHE A 174 -13.35 -5.22 8.78
CA PHE A 174 -14.05 -6.41 8.27
C PHE A 174 -13.12 -7.62 8.24
N HIS A 175 -13.69 -8.81 8.01
CA HIS A 175 -12.96 -10.05 7.88
C HIS A 175 -12.90 -10.47 6.41
N ALA A 176 -11.69 -10.78 5.94
CA ALA A 176 -11.45 -11.23 4.58
C ALA A 176 -10.55 -12.46 4.59
N PHE A 177 -10.85 -13.43 3.73
CA PHE A 177 -10.14 -14.69 3.63
C PHE A 177 -9.80 -14.99 2.17
N ASP A 178 -8.68 -15.67 1.94
CA ASP A 178 -8.32 -16.23 0.63
C ASP A 178 -9.18 -17.46 0.31
N GLU A 179 -9.00 -18.04 -0.89
CA GLU A 179 -9.75 -19.20 -1.34
C GLU A 179 -9.53 -20.47 -0.49
N PHE A 180 -8.51 -20.47 0.38
CA PHE A 180 -8.17 -21.58 1.29
C PHE A 180 -8.61 -21.30 2.74
N GLY A 181 -9.28 -20.17 2.99
CA GLY A 181 -9.76 -19.78 4.32
C GLY A 181 -8.70 -19.15 5.21
N LYS A 182 -7.53 -18.77 4.67
CA LYS A 182 -6.52 -18.01 5.41
C LYS A 182 -6.87 -16.53 5.38
N ALA A 183 -6.69 -15.84 6.50
CA ALA A 183 -6.97 -14.41 6.58
C ALA A 183 -6.10 -13.61 5.60
N ILE A 184 -6.69 -12.65 4.90
CA ILE A 184 -5.96 -11.69 4.07
C ILE A 184 -5.12 -10.80 4.98
N TYR A 185 -3.80 -10.88 4.85
CA TYR A 185 -2.89 -10.23 5.82
C TYR A 185 -2.90 -8.71 5.72
N HIS A 186 -2.99 -8.15 4.50
CA HIS A 186 -3.06 -6.71 4.22
C HIS A 186 -4.26 -6.37 3.33
N THR A 187 -5.01 -5.34 3.71
CA THR A 187 -6.16 -4.85 2.93
C THR A 187 -5.77 -4.47 1.50
N ASN A 188 -4.59 -3.88 1.33
CA ASN A 188 -4.12 -3.38 0.04
C ASN A 188 -3.75 -4.48 -0.97
N VAL A 189 -3.77 -5.76 -0.60
CA VAL A 189 -3.62 -6.86 -1.57
C VAL A 189 -4.94 -7.20 -2.24
N MET A 190 -6.06 -6.93 -1.56
CA MET A 190 -7.40 -7.24 -2.04
C MET A 190 -8.17 -6.03 -2.54
N MET A 191 -7.70 -4.81 -2.28
CA MET A 191 -8.45 -3.58 -2.55
C MET A 191 -7.54 -2.38 -2.84
N CYS A 192 -7.89 -1.59 -3.86
CA CYS A 192 -7.42 -0.21 -4.03
C CYS A 192 -8.60 0.74 -4.30
N ILE A 193 -8.48 1.99 -3.86
CA ILE A 193 -9.51 3.02 -4.03
C ILE A 193 -8.90 4.15 -4.86
N GLY A 194 -9.57 4.51 -5.96
CA GLY A 194 -9.32 5.73 -6.72
C GLY A 194 -10.39 6.78 -6.46
N ASP A 195 -10.39 7.89 -7.19
CA ASP A 195 -11.35 8.98 -7.04
C ASP A 195 -12.80 8.52 -7.25
N ASP A 196 -13.05 7.78 -8.32
CA ASP A 196 -14.37 7.41 -8.85
C ASP A 196 -14.61 5.89 -8.87
N TYR A 197 -13.61 5.08 -8.48
CA TYR A 197 -13.72 3.63 -8.44
C TYR A 197 -13.19 3.02 -7.15
N ALA A 198 -13.65 1.81 -6.86
CA ALA A 198 -13.04 0.91 -5.89
C ALA A 198 -12.79 -0.44 -6.58
N LEU A 199 -11.53 -0.85 -6.70
CA LEU A 199 -11.15 -2.16 -7.23
C LEU A 199 -11.00 -3.09 -6.03
N ALA A 200 -11.82 -4.12 -5.91
CA ALA A 200 -11.85 -4.96 -4.70
C ALA A 200 -12.25 -6.40 -4.99
N CYS A 201 -11.63 -7.37 -4.30
CA CYS A 201 -12.06 -8.77 -4.35
C CYS A 201 -13.17 -9.01 -3.32
N MET A 202 -14.43 -8.80 -3.70
CA MET A 202 -15.55 -8.89 -2.74
C MET A 202 -15.86 -10.33 -2.31
N SER A 203 -15.38 -11.32 -3.06
CA SER A 203 -15.49 -12.73 -2.71
C SER A 203 -14.71 -13.12 -1.45
N THR A 204 -13.67 -12.36 -1.08
CA THR A 204 -12.90 -12.58 0.17
C THR A 204 -13.73 -12.32 1.42
N ILE A 205 -14.78 -11.51 1.32
CA ILE A 205 -15.60 -11.04 2.45
C ILE A 205 -16.81 -11.96 2.59
N LEU A 206 -16.62 -13.04 3.34
CA LEU A 206 -17.62 -14.10 3.49
C LEU A 206 -18.87 -13.63 4.22
N ASN A 207 -18.71 -12.74 5.22
CA ASN A 207 -19.83 -12.19 5.98
C ASN A 207 -20.67 -11.24 5.09
N PRO A 208 -21.95 -11.58 4.80
CA PRO A 208 -22.79 -10.77 3.92
C PRO A 208 -23.10 -9.38 4.49
N MET A 209 -23.09 -9.20 5.82
CA MET A 209 -23.33 -7.90 6.46
C MET A 209 -22.13 -6.97 6.28
N GLU A 210 -20.91 -7.47 6.47
CA GLU A 210 -19.68 -6.69 6.25
C GLU A 210 -19.55 -6.29 4.78
N ARG A 211 -19.75 -7.25 3.87
CA ARG A 211 -19.75 -7.00 2.42
C ARG A 211 -20.80 -5.96 2.02
N LYS A 212 -22.02 -6.05 2.55
CA LYS A 212 -23.08 -5.06 2.31
C LYS A 212 -22.69 -3.68 2.84
N ALA A 213 -22.05 -3.59 3.99
CA ALA A 213 -21.59 -2.34 4.57
C ALA A 213 -20.52 -1.67 3.69
N ILE A 214 -19.55 -2.42 3.18
CA ILE A 214 -18.51 -1.91 2.28
C ILE A 214 -19.11 -1.41 0.96
N ILE A 215 -19.98 -2.21 0.34
CA ILE A 215 -20.70 -1.79 -0.88
C ILE A 215 -21.53 -0.52 -0.63
N ALA A 216 -22.18 -0.41 0.54
CA ALA A 216 -22.93 0.78 0.90
C ALA A 216 -22.02 2.01 1.05
N ASN A 217 -20.81 1.86 1.61
CA ASN A 217 -19.83 2.95 1.66
C ASN A 217 -19.38 3.38 0.27
N PHE A 218 -19.04 2.44 -0.63
CA PHE A 218 -18.69 2.79 -2.03
C PHE A 218 -19.83 3.52 -2.74
N LYS A 219 -21.08 3.08 -2.56
CA LYS A 219 -22.26 3.76 -3.12
C LYS A 219 -22.45 5.17 -2.54
N LYS A 220 -22.28 5.34 -1.22
CA LYS A 220 -22.33 6.65 -0.54
C LYS A 220 -21.26 7.59 -1.10
N ALA A 221 -20.07 7.06 -1.36
CA ALA A 221 -18.94 7.75 -1.98
C ALA A 221 -19.05 7.90 -3.51
N LYS A 222 -20.15 7.43 -4.12
CA LYS A 222 -20.39 7.41 -5.57
C LYS A 222 -19.28 6.74 -6.39
N LYS A 223 -18.62 5.74 -5.80
CA LYS A 223 -17.57 4.97 -6.46
C LYS A 223 -18.14 3.78 -7.21
N THR A 224 -17.63 3.55 -8.41
CA THR A 224 -17.88 2.36 -9.20
C THR A 224 -17.10 1.19 -8.61
N LEU A 225 -17.80 0.17 -8.13
CA LEU A 225 -17.14 -1.07 -7.72
C LEU A 225 -16.71 -1.86 -8.95
N ILE A 226 -15.41 -2.09 -9.06
CA ILE A 226 -14.80 -3.01 -10.02
C ILE A 226 -14.43 -4.26 -9.22
N ASP A 227 -15.29 -5.27 -9.27
CA ASP A 227 -15.06 -6.53 -8.54
C ASP A 227 -13.99 -7.35 -9.25
N ILE A 228 -13.00 -7.86 -8.51
CA ILE A 228 -11.93 -8.73 -9.02
C ILE A 228 -12.05 -10.14 -8.45
N SER A 229 -11.64 -11.13 -9.24
CA SER A 229 -11.62 -12.52 -8.77
C SER A 229 -10.44 -12.82 -7.83
N TYR A 230 -10.49 -13.96 -7.12
CA TYR A 230 -9.34 -14.47 -6.38
C TYR A 230 -8.09 -14.60 -7.27
N HIS A 231 -8.23 -15.08 -8.50
CA HIS A 231 -7.12 -15.17 -9.45
C HIS A 231 -6.48 -13.81 -9.73
N GLN A 232 -7.30 -12.76 -9.92
CA GLN A 232 -6.83 -11.40 -10.16
C GLN A 232 -6.18 -10.81 -8.90
N MET A 233 -6.77 -11.04 -7.72
CA MET A 233 -6.16 -10.68 -6.43
C MET A 233 -4.79 -11.35 -6.25
N ASN A 234 -4.70 -12.65 -6.53
CA ASN A 234 -3.47 -13.43 -6.48
C ASN A 234 -2.45 -13.04 -7.57
N SER A 235 -2.89 -12.29 -8.57
CA SER A 235 -2.05 -11.61 -9.56
C SER A 235 -1.76 -10.15 -9.18
N PHE A 236 -2.02 -9.76 -7.93
CA PHE A 236 -1.83 -8.42 -7.37
C PHE A 236 -2.72 -7.31 -7.95
N ALA A 237 -3.86 -7.64 -8.56
CA ALA A 237 -4.76 -6.64 -9.13
C ALA A 237 -5.23 -5.60 -8.10
N GLY A 238 -5.46 -5.99 -6.85
CA GLY A 238 -5.82 -5.07 -5.77
C GLY A 238 -4.66 -4.20 -5.27
N ASN A 239 -3.42 -4.53 -5.61
CA ASN A 239 -2.22 -3.85 -5.12
C ASN A 239 -1.77 -2.71 -6.05
N CYS A 240 -2.74 -1.87 -6.44
CA CYS A 240 -2.59 -0.68 -7.27
C CYS A 240 -2.65 0.61 -6.46
N ILE A 241 -2.20 1.70 -7.08
CA ILE A 241 -2.36 3.05 -6.52
C ILE A 241 -2.66 4.07 -7.61
N GLN A 242 -3.64 4.94 -7.36
CA GLN A 242 -3.88 6.12 -8.19
C GLN A 242 -3.02 7.27 -7.67
N LEU A 243 -2.31 7.94 -8.57
CA LEU A 243 -1.48 9.12 -8.33
C LEU A 243 -1.88 10.20 -9.35
N LYS A 244 -1.33 11.40 -9.20
CA LYS A 244 -1.42 12.44 -10.22
C LYS A 244 -0.09 13.11 -10.46
N ASN A 245 0.13 13.68 -11.64
CA ASN A 245 1.31 14.51 -11.87
C ASN A 245 1.06 15.98 -11.49
N LYS A 246 2.06 16.83 -11.73
CA LYS A 246 2.00 18.28 -11.47
C LYS A 246 0.96 19.02 -12.32
N ASP A 247 0.56 18.44 -13.44
CA ASP A 247 -0.47 18.97 -14.34
C ASP A 247 -1.87 18.41 -14.03
N HIS A 248 -2.04 17.78 -12.85
CA HIS A 248 -3.27 17.14 -12.39
C HIS A 248 -3.79 15.97 -13.26
N GLN A 249 -2.99 15.47 -14.19
CA GLN A 249 -3.30 14.24 -14.91
C GLN A 249 -3.15 13.06 -13.96
N LYS A 250 -4.11 12.12 -14.01
CA LYS A 250 -4.18 11.00 -13.08
C LYS A 250 -3.61 9.73 -13.72
N PHE A 251 -2.94 8.95 -12.91
CA PHE A 251 -2.30 7.70 -13.32
C PHE A 251 -2.60 6.60 -12.32
N ILE A 252 -2.80 5.39 -12.79
CA ILE A 252 -2.83 4.19 -11.95
C ILE A 252 -1.52 3.45 -12.15
N VAL A 253 -0.74 3.34 -11.07
CA VAL A 253 0.43 2.46 -11.05
C VAL A 253 -0.05 1.05 -10.77
N ILE A 254 0.22 0.14 -11.71
CA ILE A 254 -0.20 -1.26 -11.68
C ILE A 254 0.95 -2.15 -12.17
N SER A 255 1.07 -3.37 -11.65
CA SER A 255 2.08 -4.30 -12.15
C SER A 255 1.66 -4.93 -13.49
N SER A 256 2.63 -5.44 -14.25
CA SER A 256 2.34 -6.18 -15.48
C SER A 256 1.52 -7.44 -15.23
N SER A 257 1.73 -8.11 -14.07
CA SER A 257 0.98 -9.31 -13.66
C SER A 257 -0.47 -8.97 -13.39
N ALA A 258 -0.71 -7.89 -12.63
CA ALA A 258 -2.02 -7.37 -12.33
C ALA A 258 -2.76 -6.96 -13.61
N TYR A 259 -2.13 -6.14 -14.44
CA TYR A 259 -2.69 -5.68 -15.71
C TYR A 259 -3.10 -6.85 -16.63
N ALA A 260 -2.22 -7.85 -16.79
CA ALA A 260 -2.50 -9.02 -17.63
C ALA A 260 -3.64 -9.92 -17.09
N SER A 261 -3.96 -9.82 -15.79
CA SER A 261 -5.04 -10.60 -15.17
C SER A 261 -6.42 -9.96 -15.33
N LEU A 262 -6.48 -8.64 -15.58
CA LEU A 262 -7.72 -7.89 -15.71
C LEU A 262 -8.38 -8.11 -17.08
N ASN A 263 -9.71 -8.11 -17.09
CA ASN A 263 -10.46 -8.19 -18.34
C ASN A 263 -10.66 -6.78 -18.96
N ALA A 264 -11.09 -6.74 -20.23
CA ALA A 264 -11.23 -5.50 -20.97
C ALA A 264 -12.19 -4.48 -20.31
N ASP A 265 -13.31 -4.93 -19.75
CA ASP A 265 -14.29 -4.07 -19.07
C ASP A 265 -13.72 -3.49 -17.76
N GLN A 266 -12.94 -4.26 -17.00
CA GLN A 266 -12.25 -3.77 -15.80
C GLN A 266 -11.17 -2.74 -16.18
N ILE A 267 -10.39 -2.99 -17.23
CA ILE A 267 -9.37 -2.07 -17.72
C ILE A 267 -10.03 -0.77 -18.18
N GLU A 268 -11.07 -0.85 -19.02
CA GLU A 268 -11.82 0.31 -19.52
C GLU A 268 -12.30 1.19 -18.37
N LYS A 269 -12.91 0.59 -17.34
CA LYS A 269 -13.36 1.31 -16.14
C LYS A 269 -12.21 1.99 -15.41
N LEU A 270 -11.09 1.31 -15.20
CA LEU A 270 -9.91 1.89 -14.55
C LEU A 270 -9.31 3.04 -15.37
N THR A 271 -9.37 2.95 -16.70
CA THR A 271 -8.78 3.95 -17.60
C THR A 271 -9.73 5.06 -18.03
N THR A 272 -10.92 5.16 -17.42
CA THR A 272 -11.90 6.20 -17.77
C THR A 272 -11.32 7.60 -17.50
N GLU A 273 -10.71 7.78 -16.33
CA GLU A 273 -10.20 9.07 -15.83
C GLU A 273 -8.72 8.99 -15.45
N SER A 274 -7.99 7.96 -15.89
CA SER A 274 -6.58 7.76 -15.54
C SER A 274 -5.82 6.96 -16.59
N ASP A 275 -4.58 7.37 -16.86
CA ASP A 275 -3.66 6.57 -17.67
C ASP A 275 -3.00 5.48 -16.82
N LEU A 276 -2.45 4.44 -17.45
CA LEU A 276 -1.75 3.37 -16.74
C LEU A 276 -0.24 3.55 -16.76
N ILE A 277 0.38 3.39 -15.59
CA ILE A 277 1.82 3.20 -15.45
C ILE A 277 2.06 1.72 -15.12
N ILE A 278 2.47 0.95 -16.12
CA ILE A 278 2.67 -0.50 -15.97
C ILE A 278 4.10 -0.79 -15.49
N GLY A 279 4.24 -1.22 -14.24
CA GLY A 279 5.48 -1.66 -13.62
C GLY A 279 5.78 -3.14 -13.90
N HIS A 280 6.93 -3.45 -14.49
CA HIS A 280 7.35 -4.85 -14.67
C HIS A 280 8.30 -5.23 -13.53
N ILE A 281 7.75 -5.86 -12.49
CA ILE A 281 8.45 -6.18 -11.23
C ILE A 281 8.30 -7.67 -10.83
N PRO A 282 8.45 -8.64 -11.75
CA PRO A 282 8.13 -10.04 -11.48
C PRO A 282 8.99 -10.67 -10.38
N THR A 283 10.24 -10.25 -10.23
CA THR A 283 11.14 -10.75 -9.18
C THR A 283 10.69 -10.25 -7.81
N ILE A 284 10.37 -8.97 -7.70
CA ILE A 284 9.87 -8.36 -6.46
C ILE A 284 8.57 -9.02 -6.01
N GLU A 285 7.59 -9.16 -6.92
CA GLU A 285 6.31 -9.80 -6.61
C GLU A 285 6.49 -11.24 -6.13
N LYS A 286 7.27 -12.02 -6.88
CA LYS A 286 7.46 -13.45 -6.62
C LYS A 286 8.14 -13.71 -5.27
N VAL A 287 9.13 -12.90 -4.90
CA VAL A 287 9.95 -13.16 -3.71
C VAL A 287 9.41 -12.48 -2.48
N GLY A 288 9.01 -11.21 -2.58
CA GLY A 288 8.55 -10.40 -1.44
C GLY A 288 7.05 -10.53 -1.15
N GLY A 289 6.26 -11.06 -2.09
CA GLY A 289 4.82 -11.23 -1.91
C GLY A 289 4.07 -9.90 -1.77
N GLY A 290 4.63 -8.82 -2.33
CA GLY A 290 4.04 -7.49 -2.42
C GLY A 290 4.31 -6.91 -3.81
N SER A 291 3.51 -5.94 -4.24
CA SER A 291 3.58 -5.36 -5.58
C SER A 291 3.70 -3.83 -5.51
N VAL A 292 3.39 -3.14 -6.61
CA VAL A 292 3.68 -1.72 -6.81
C VAL A 292 3.11 -0.82 -5.72
N ARG A 293 1.90 -1.07 -5.19
CA ARG A 293 1.32 -0.29 -4.08
C ARG A 293 2.17 -0.39 -2.83
N CYS A 294 2.69 -1.57 -2.50
CA CYS A 294 3.50 -1.76 -1.31
C CYS A 294 4.84 -1.01 -1.39
N MET A 295 5.38 -0.82 -2.59
CA MET A 295 6.64 -0.11 -2.83
C MET A 295 6.52 1.42 -2.71
N ILE A 296 5.29 1.95 -2.66
CA ILE A 296 4.98 3.38 -2.78
C ILE A 296 4.35 3.88 -1.48
N ALA A 297 5.03 4.82 -0.82
CA ALA A 297 4.43 5.63 0.23
C ALA A 297 4.01 6.99 -0.35
N GLU A 298 2.75 7.36 -0.17
CA GLU A 298 2.24 8.68 -0.59
C GLU A 298 2.90 9.78 0.24
N ASN A 299 3.34 10.85 -0.42
CA ASN A 299 3.92 12.02 0.23
C ASN A 299 3.00 13.23 0.08
N PHE A 300 2.34 13.58 1.17
CA PHE A 300 1.48 14.75 1.26
C PHE A 300 2.14 15.92 1.99
N LEU A 301 3.40 15.77 2.40
CA LEU A 301 4.10 16.79 3.17
C LEU A 301 4.51 17.97 2.29
N GLU A 302 4.36 19.17 2.85
CA GLU A 302 4.86 20.39 2.24
C GLU A 302 6.39 20.42 2.27
N LYS A 303 7.02 20.80 1.15
CA LYS A 303 8.47 21.01 1.09
C LYS A 303 8.83 22.26 1.89
N ARG A 304 9.97 22.21 2.61
CA ARG A 304 10.54 23.39 3.27
C ARG A 304 11.10 24.41 2.29
#